data_AF-A0A074MI94-F1
#
_entry.id   AF-A0A074MI94-F1
#
_cell.length_a   1.000
_cell.length_b   1.000
_cell.length_c   1.000
_cell.angle_alpha   90.00
_cell.angle_beta   90.00
_cell.angle_gamma   90.00
#
_symmetry.space_group_name_H-M   'P 1'
#
loop_
_entity.id
_entity.type
_entity.pdbx_description
1 polymer ?
#
loop_
_entity_poly.entity_id
_entity_poly.type
_entity_poly.pdbx_seq_one_letter_code
_entity_poly.pdbx_strand_id
1 'polypeptide(L)'
;MPTKDKSRPLAFLAKVFGTAPDPRERIRPLWHRVIELAREKSFYTDCRVADTVGGRFDLITAVLSTVIVRIEASEMRAESALLAELFVEDMDGQLREFGVNDVVVGKKVGKLMSLLGGRLGAYRGALNEKDRDKLVAAVSRNVQFAEGADDQASAECVADKLLALSDRLSRFSDEDMIKASGIW
;
A
#
# COMPACT_ATOMS: atom_id res chain seq x y z
N MET A 1 32.29 19.55 -2.43
CA MET A 1 31.15 20.10 -3.19
C MET A 1 31.42 19.93 -4.68
N PRO A 2 30.52 19.36 -5.50
CA PRO A 2 29.53 18.32 -5.21
C PRO A 2 29.61 17.14 -6.21
N THR A 3 29.39 15.91 -5.75
CA THR A 3 28.99 14.79 -6.61
C THR A 3 27.50 14.94 -6.92
N LYS A 4 27.19 15.34 -8.16
CA LYS A 4 25.83 15.31 -8.70
C LYS A 4 25.37 13.85 -8.78
N ASP A 5 24.57 13.42 -7.81
CA ASP A 5 23.73 12.25 -7.96
C ASP A 5 22.71 12.55 -9.07
N LYS A 6 22.86 11.85 -10.20
CA LYS A 6 21.96 11.97 -11.35
C LYS A 6 20.77 11.06 -11.05
N SER A 7 19.66 11.70 -10.69
CA SER A 7 18.32 11.12 -10.63
C SER A 7 18.12 10.05 -11.70
N ARG A 8 18.00 8.79 -11.28
CA ARG A 8 17.57 7.68 -12.14
C ARG A 8 16.15 7.99 -12.63
N PRO A 9 15.88 7.91 -13.95
CA PRO A 9 14.54 8.10 -14.45
C PRO A 9 13.63 7.00 -13.90
N LEU A 10 12.41 7.38 -13.50
CA LEU A 10 11.31 6.47 -13.16
C LEU A 10 11.23 5.38 -14.24
N ALA A 11 11.09 4.12 -13.81
CA ALA A 11 11.21 2.92 -14.65
C ALA A 11 10.19 2.87 -15.82
N PHE A 12 9.23 3.78 -15.82
CA PHE A 12 8.26 4.04 -16.89
C PHE A 12 8.89 4.27 -18.28
N LEU A 13 10.14 4.75 -18.37
CA LEU A 13 10.83 5.01 -19.65
C LEU A 13 11.68 3.84 -20.19
N ALA A 14 11.95 2.80 -19.40
CA ALA A 14 12.77 1.66 -19.86
C ALA A 14 12.05 0.73 -20.85
N LYS A 15 10.73 0.88 -20.97
CA LYS A 15 9.84 -0.02 -21.74
C LYS A 15 10.02 0.06 -23.26
N VAL A 16 10.78 1.01 -23.80
CA VAL A 16 10.85 1.20 -25.26
C VAL A 16 12.01 0.45 -25.94
N PHE A 17 13.04 -0.04 -25.22
CA PHE A 17 14.20 -0.68 -25.89
C PHE A 17 14.91 -1.83 -25.13
N GLY A 18 14.35 -2.38 -24.05
CA GLY A 18 15.03 -3.42 -23.24
C GLY A 18 14.45 -4.83 -23.36
N THR A 19 15.31 -5.84 -23.60
CA THR A 19 15.01 -7.28 -23.45
C THR A 19 15.15 -7.79 -22.02
N ALA A 20 15.48 -6.91 -21.07
CA ALA A 20 15.64 -7.27 -19.67
C ALA A 20 14.27 -7.56 -19.02
N PRO A 21 14.19 -8.53 -18.08
CA PRO A 21 12.98 -8.78 -17.30
C PRO A 21 12.51 -7.52 -16.57
N ASP A 22 11.19 -7.35 -16.45
CA ASP A 22 10.62 -6.23 -15.72
C ASP A 22 11.09 -6.28 -14.24
N PRO A 23 11.76 -5.23 -13.71
CA PRO A 23 12.26 -5.22 -12.35
C PRO A 23 11.16 -5.43 -11.29
N ARG A 24 9.90 -5.16 -11.64
CA ARG A 24 8.74 -5.38 -10.77
C ARG A 24 8.47 -6.86 -10.52
N GLU A 25 8.91 -7.77 -11.38
CA GLU A 25 8.75 -9.22 -11.16
C GLU A 25 9.43 -9.68 -9.87
N ARG A 26 10.52 -9.02 -9.46
CA ARG A 26 11.21 -9.36 -8.20
C ARG A 26 10.36 -9.05 -6.97
N ILE A 27 9.52 -8.01 -7.00
CA ILE A 27 8.70 -7.57 -5.86
C ILE A 27 7.22 -7.99 -5.99
N ARG A 28 6.84 -8.58 -7.12
CA ARG A 28 5.47 -9.07 -7.38
C ARG A 28 4.97 -10.04 -6.31
N PRO A 29 5.76 -10.97 -5.74
CA PRO A 29 5.32 -11.81 -4.63
C PRO A 29 4.85 -10.98 -3.41
N LEU A 30 5.62 -9.96 -3.03
CA LEU A 30 5.25 -9.06 -1.94
C LEU A 30 3.99 -8.25 -2.26
N TRP A 31 3.81 -7.80 -3.49
CA TRP A 31 2.57 -7.16 -3.92
C TRP A 31 1.35 -8.08 -3.79
N HIS A 32 1.44 -9.32 -4.27
CA HIS A 32 0.36 -10.28 -4.09
C HIS A 32 0.06 -10.50 -2.61
N ARG A 33 1.10 -10.54 -1.76
CA ARG A 33 0.90 -10.68 -0.31
C ARG A 33 0.20 -9.48 0.30
N VAL A 34 0.50 -8.25 -0.13
CA VAL A 34 -0.25 -7.04 0.26
C VAL A 34 -1.74 -7.19 -0.06
N ILE A 35 -2.07 -7.67 -1.26
CA ILE A 35 -3.47 -7.90 -1.67
C ILE A 35 -4.14 -8.99 -0.80
N GLU A 36 -3.44 -10.09 -0.52
CA GLU A 36 -3.96 -11.15 0.35
C GLU A 36 -4.25 -10.65 1.77
N LEU A 37 -3.30 -9.91 2.37
CA LEU A 37 -3.44 -9.31 3.70
C LEU A 37 -4.61 -8.32 3.74
N ALA A 38 -4.74 -7.47 2.72
CA ALA A 38 -5.84 -6.50 2.62
C ALA A 38 -7.22 -7.18 2.44
N ARG A 39 -7.25 -8.43 1.97
CA ARG A 39 -8.47 -9.23 1.78
C ARG A 39 -8.75 -10.20 2.93
N GLU A 40 -7.98 -10.15 4.01
CA GLU A 40 -8.26 -10.97 5.18
C GLU A 40 -9.68 -10.74 5.70
N LYS A 41 -10.46 -11.83 5.81
CA LYS A 41 -11.88 -11.80 6.16
C LYS A 41 -12.17 -10.99 7.44
N SER A 42 -11.25 -11.04 8.39
CA SER A 42 -11.38 -10.38 9.69
C SER A 42 -11.49 -8.85 9.61
N PHE A 43 -10.98 -8.20 8.56
CA PHE A 43 -11.19 -6.76 8.36
C PHE A 43 -12.67 -6.43 8.08
N TYR A 44 -13.36 -7.32 7.36
CA TYR A 44 -14.76 -7.11 6.96
C TYR A 44 -15.74 -7.63 8.00
N THR A 45 -15.42 -8.76 8.65
CA THR A 45 -16.29 -9.35 9.67
C THR A 45 -16.16 -8.65 11.01
N ASP A 46 -14.94 -8.45 11.48
CA ASP A 46 -14.68 -8.03 12.85
C ASP A 46 -14.54 -6.50 12.90
N CYS A 47 -13.75 -5.94 11.98
CA CYS A 47 -13.55 -4.49 11.90
C CYS A 47 -14.56 -3.78 11.00
N ARG A 48 -15.57 -4.50 10.47
CA ARG A 48 -16.72 -3.93 9.76
C ARG A 48 -16.35 -3.00 8.59
N VAL A 49 -15.20 -3.20 7.94
CA VAL A 49 -14.85 -2.45 6.72
C VAL A 49 -15.88 -2.75 5.63
N ALA A 50 -16.28 -1.72 4.88
CA ALA A 50 -17.24 -1.89 3.78
C ALA A 50 -16.67 -2.83 2.72
N ASP A 51 -17.39 -3.91 2.39
CA ASP A 51 -17.01 -4.81 1.29
C ASP A 51 -17.46 -4.24 -0.07
N THR A 52 -16.95 -3.05 -0.38
CA THR A 52 -17.17 -2.33 -1.65
C THR A 52 -15.83 -2.10 -2.35
N VAL A 53 -15.86 -1.65 -3.60
CA VAL A 53 -14.64 -1.25 -4.32
C VAL A 53 -13.86 -0.18 -3.54
N GLY A 54 -14.56 0.79 -2.95
CA GLY A 54 -13.96 1.83 -2.11
C GLY A 54 -13.31 1.27 -0.84
N GLY A 55 -14.03 0.46 -0.07
CA GLY A 55 -13.47 -0.11 1.17
C GLY A 55 -12.31 -1.08 0.91
N ARG A 56 -12.34 -1.85 -0.19
CA ARG A 56 -11.21 -2.69 -0.61
C ARG A 56 -10.00 -1.84 -1.03
N PHE A 57 -10.22 -0.76 -1.79
CA PHE A 57 -9.17 0.20 -2.12
C PHE A 57 -8.55 0.79 -0.85
N ASP A 58 -9.37 1.10 0.15
CA ASP A 58 -8.94 1.65 1.41
C ASP A 58 -8.02 0.72 2.20
N LEU A 59 -8.41 -0.55 2.31
CA LEU A 59 -7.58 -1.57 2.96
C LEU A 59 -6.30 -1.86 2.20
N ILE A 60 -6.34 -1.99 0.87
CA ILE A 60 -5.13 -2.18 0.06
C ILE A 60 -4.17 -1.03 0.30
N THR A 61 -4.65 0.21 0.32
CA THR A 61 -3.81 1.39 0.54
C THR A 61 -3.23 1.43 1.95
N ALA A 62 -4.02 1.05 2.97
CA ALA A 62 -3.56 1.04 4.37
C ALA A 62 -2.52 -0.07 4.65
N VAL A 63 -2.76 -1.27 4.13
CA VAL A 63 -1.82 -2.40 4.23
C VAL A 63 -0.54 -2.11 3.45
N LEU A 64 -0.66 -1.61 2.20
CA LEU A 64 0.49 -1.20 1.40
C LEU A 64 1.31 -0.13 2.11
N SER A 65 0.66 0.88 2.70
CA SER A 65 1.36 1.92 3.44
C SER A 65 2.13 1.34 4.63
N THR A 66 1.54 0.38 5.34
CA THR A 66 2.21 -0.32 6.45
C THR A 66 3.45 -1.09 5.99
N VAL A 67 3.37 -1.75 4.84
CA VAL A 67 4.50 -2.44 4.22
C VAL A 67 5.58 -1.45 3.75
N ILE A 68 5.19 -0.36 3.11
CA ILE A 68 6.13 0.69 2.66
C ILE A 68 6.87 1.29 3.86
N VAL A 69 6.20 1.56 4.98
CA VAL A 69 6.86 2.07 6.20
C VAL A 69 7.92 1.10 6.71
N ARG A 70 7.65 -0.22 6.69
CA ARG A 70 8.68 -1.23 7.04
C ARG A 70 9.85 -1.22 6.06
N ILE A 71 9.58 -1.10 4.77
CA ILE A 71 10.61 -1.08 3.71
C ILE A 71 11.48 0.16 3.82
N GLU A 72 10.89 1.32 4.10
CA GLU A 72 11.58 2.61 4.29
C GLU A 72 12.53 2.62 5.50
N ALA A 73 12.30 1.75 6.49
CA ALA A 73 13.20 1.53 7.62
C ALA A 73 14.45 0.70 7.26
N SER A 74 14.59 0.29 5.99
CA SER A 74 15.73 -0.45 5.44
C SER A 74 16.33 0.26 4.22
N GLU A 75 17.31 -0.37 3.58
CA GLU A 75 17.94 0.15 2.34
C GLU A 75 17.10 -0.12 1.07
N MET A 76 15.88 -0.67 1.20
CA MET A 76 14.98 -1.06 0.11
C MET A 76 14.19 0.10 -0.56
N ARG A 77 14.83 1.27 -0.74
CA ARG A 77 14.15 2.44 -1.34
C ARG A 77 13.71 2.25 -2.79
N ALA A 78 14.39 1.39 -3.55
CA ALA A 78 14.01 1.13 -4.93
C ALA A 78 12.74 0.26 -5.00
N GLU A 79 12.59 -0.65 -4.06
CA GLU A 79 11.50 -1.62 -3.97
C GLU A 79 10.19 -0.95 -3.54
N SER A 80 10.25 0.08 -2.70
CA SER A 80 9.05 0.88 -2.36
C SER A 80 8.47 1.58 -3.59
N ALA A 81 9.33 2.09 -4.50
CA ALA A 81 8.87 2.67 -5.76
C ALA A 81 8.24 1.62 -6.69
N LEU A 82 8.84 0.42 -6.79
CA LEU A 82 8.27 -0.67 -7.58
C LEU A 82 6.91 -1.15 -7.05
N LEU A 83 6.71 -1.18 -5.73
CA LEU A 83 5.41 -1.46 -5.13
C LEU A 83 4.37 -0.38 -5.45
N ALA A 84 4.75 0.89 -5.43
CA ALA A 84 3.86 1.98 -5.82
C ALA A 84 3.48 1.88 -7.31
N GLU A 85 4.40 1.48 -8.18
CA GLU A 85 4.13 1.22 -9.60
C GLU A 85 3.15 0.05 -9.80
N LEU A 86 3.32 -1.06 -9.06
CA LEU A 86 2.38 -2.20 -9.09
C LEU A 86 1.00 -1.83 -8.56
N PHE A 87 0.92 -1.00 -7.51
CA PHE A 87 -0.34 -0.43 -7.02
C PHE A 87 -1.05 0.37 -8.12
N VAL A 88 -0.33 1.27 -8.80
CA VAL A 88 -0.91 2.05 -9.89
C VAL A 88 -1.41 1.15 -11.03
N GLU A 89 -0.62 0.14 -11.43
CA GLU A 89 -0.99 -0.80 -12.48
C GLU A 89 -2.28 -1.56 -12.15
N ASP A 90 -2.39 -2.11 -10.94
CA ASP A 90 -3.55 -2.89 -10.50
C ASP A 90 -4.80 -2.00 -10.35
N MET A 91 -4.67 -0.84 -9.69
CA MET A 91 -5.81 0.07 -9.50
C MET A 91 -6.30 0.66 -10.83
N ASP A 92 -5.38 0.95 -11.75
CA ASP A 92 -5.73 1.43 -13.08
C ASP A 92 -6.47 0.36 -13.90
N GLY A 93 -6.04 -0.90 -13.79
CA GLY A 93 -6.72 -2.08 -14.33
C GLY A 93 -8.14 -2.24 -13.81
N GLN A 94 -8.32 -2.28 -12.48
CA GLN A 94 -9.64 -2.43 -11.86
C GLN A 94 -10.60 -1.30 -12.27
N LEU A 95 -10.14 -0.05 -12.31
CA LEU A 95 -10.98 1.08 -12.73
C LEU A 95 -11.41 1.02 -14.21
N ARG A 96 -10.58 0.45 -15.10
CA ARG A 96 -10.98 0.19 -16.50
C ARG A 96 -12.09 -0.86 -16.58
N GLU A 97 -11.99 -1.91 -15.78
CA GLU A 97 -13.00 -2.97 -15.70
C GLU A 97 -14.35 -2.43 -15.22
N PHE A 98 -14.35 -1.44 -14.31
CA PHE A 98 -15.55 -0.73 -13.87
C PHE A 98 -16.04 0.37 -14.85
N GLY A 99 -15.53 0.42 -16.08
CA GLY A 99 -16.01 1.31 -17.14
C GLY A 99 -15.55 2.76 -17.01
N VAL A 100 -14.60 3.07 -16.12
CA VAL A 100 -14.03 4.42 -15.98
C VAL A 100 -12.93 4.62 -17.02
N ASN A 101 -13.35 4.85 -18.27
CA ASN A 101 -12.46 4.94 -19.45
C ASN A 101 -12.11 6.37 -19.89
N ASP A 102 -12.84 7.40 -19.43
CA ASP A 102 -12.76 8.76 -19.99
C ASP A 102 -11.74 9.72 -19.33
N VAL A 103 -10.89 9.22 -18.42
CA VAL A 103 -9.87 10.06 -17.76
C VAL A 103 -8.51 9.87 -18.43
N VAL A 104 -7.86 10.98 -18.80
CA VAL A 104 -6.46 11.00 -19.28
C VAL A 104 -5.57 10.18 -18.32
N VAL A 105 -4.93 9.13 -18.82
CA VAL A 105 -4.15 8.15 -18.04
C VAL A 105 -3.19 8.82 -17.04
N GLY A 106 -2.48 9.88 -17.46
CA GLY A 106 -1.57 10.62 -16.59
C GLY A 106 -2.26 11.31 -15.39
N LYS A 107 -3.46 11.88 -15.57
CA LYS A 107 -4.24 12.48 -14.48
C LYS A 107 -4.70 11.42 -13.47
N LYS A 108 -5.02 10.22 -13.96
CA LYS A 108 -5.44 9.08 -13.13
C LYS A 108 -4.29 8.54 -12.29
N VAL A 109 -3.12 8.31 -12.90
CA VAL A 109 -1.89 7.92 -12.18
C VAL A 109 -1.54 8.94 -11.11
N GLY A 110 -1.55 10.24 -11.45
CA GLY A 110 -1.28 11.30 -10.48
C GLY A 110 -2.25 11.31 -9.29
N LYS A 111 -3.54 11.02 -9.53
CA LYS A 111 -4.54 10.90 -8.47
C LYS A 111 -4.26 9.70 -7.56
N LEU A 112 -3.97 8.53 -8.12
CA LEU A 112 -3.67 7.33 -7.34
C LEU A 112 -2.41 7.51 -6.48
N MET A 113 -1.35 8.09 -7.06
CA MET A 113 -0.12 8.40 -6.32
C MET A 113 -0.35 9.44 -5.22
N SER A 114 -1.20 10.44 -5.45
CA SER A 114 -1.57 11.43 -4.43
C SER A 114 -2.35 10.79 -3.28
N LEU A 115 -3.30 9.90 -3.58
CA LEU A 115 -4.07 9.16 -2.57
C LEU A 115 -3.17 8.25 -1.72
N LEU A 116 -2.28 7.48 -2.37
CA LEU A 116 -1.31 6.64 -1.68
C LEU A 116 -0.37 7.50 -0.81
N GLY A 117 0.21 8.55 -1.38
CA GLY A 117 1.16 9.43 -0.69
C GLY A 117 0.55 10.13 0.52
N GLY A 118 -0.68 10.64 0.41
CA GLY A 118 -1.40 11.29 1.52
C GLY A 118 -1.66 10.33 2.68
N ARG A 119 -2.10 9.10 2.38
CA ARG A 119 -2.39 8.06 3.38
C ARG A 119 -1.11 7.52 4.01
N LEU A 120 -0.09 7.25 3.20
CA LEU A 120 1.23 6.87 3.67
C LEU A 120 1.80 7.94 4.62
N GLY A 121 1.66 9.23 4.29
CA GLY A 121 2.05 10.33 5.16
C GLY A 121 1.32 10.32 6.52
N ALA A 122 0.01 10.08 6.52
CA ALA A 122 -0.80 10.01 7.73
C ALA A 122 -0.48 8.79 8.60
N TYR A 123 -0.19 7.63 7.99
CA TYR A 123 0.10 6.39 8.72
C TYR A 123 1.57 6.30 9.19
N ARG A 124 2.52 6.85 8.43
CA ARG A 124 3.96 6.70 8.69
C ARG A 124 4.37 7.13 10.09
N GLY A 125 3.96 8.33 10.52
CA GLY A 125 4.29 8.83 11.86
C GLY A 125 3.71 7.92 12.95
N ALA A 126 2.43 7.58 12.83
CA ALA A 126 1.74 6.74 13.81
C ALA A 126 2.34 5.33 13.91
N LEU A 127 2.71 4.72 12.78
CA LEU A 127 3.31 3.38 12.75
C LEU A 127 4.74 3.37 13.31
N ASN A 128 5.55 4.38 13.00
CA ASN A 128 6.93 4.49 13.50
C ASN A 128 6.95 4.76 15.02
N GLU A 129 6.06 5.62 15.50
CA GLU A 129 5.96 5.98 16.92
C GLU A 129 5.16 4.95 17.74
N LYS A 130 4.53 3.96 17.07
CA LYS A 130 3.55 3.04 17.68
C LYS A 130 2.42 3.79 18.39
N ASP A 131 2.03 4.93 17.85
CA ASP A 131 0.97 5.80 18.37
C ASP A 131 -0.38 5.31 17.85
N ARG A 132 -1.06 4.52 18.69
CA ARG A 132 -2.36 3.94 18.38
C ARG A 132 -3.40 5.01 18.06
N ASP A 133 -3.50 6.06 18.88
CA ASP A 133 -4.56 7.06 18.74
C ASP A 133 -4.41 7.87 17.45
N LYS A 134 -3.18 8.23 17.08
CA LYS A 134 -2.90 8.84 15.77
C LYS A 134 -3.28 7.92 14.62
N LEU A 135 -3.01 6.61 14.74
CA LEU A 135 -3.35 5.63 13.71
C LEU A 135 -4.87 5.48 13.58
N VAL A 136 -5.60 5.39 14.69
CA VAL A 136 -7.07 5.35 14.72
C VAL A 136 -7.66 6.57 14.02
N ALA A 137 -7.18 7.77 14.36
CA ALA A 137 -7.64 9.00 13.72
C ALA A 137 -7.33 9.02 12.21
N ALA A 138 -6.19 8.48 11.80
CA ALA A 138 -5.85 8.36 10.39
C ALA A 138 -6.72 7.32 9.66
N VAL A 139 -7.02 6.19 10.29
CA VAL A 139 -7.91 5.15 9.76
C VAL A 139 -9.33 5.68 9.60
N SER A 140 -9.88 6.31 10.64
CA SER A 140 -11.24 6.88 10.63
C SER A 140 -11.48 7.85 9.46
N ARG A 141 -10.46 8.66 9.10
CA ARG A 141 -10.56 9.60 7.96
C ARG A 141 -10.46 8.95 6.58
N ASN A 142 -9.97 7.72 6.50
CA ASN A 142 -9.53 7.14 5.23
C ASN A 142 -10.19 5.81 4.90
N VAL A 143 -10.71 5.05 5.87
CA VAL A 143 -11.30 3.73 5.63
C VAL A 143 -12.82 3.84 5.69
N GLN A 144 -13.48 3.39 4.63
CA GLN A 144 -14.93 3.28 4.61
C GLN A 144 -15.42 2.04 5.39
N PHE A 145 -16.31 2.26 6.36
CA PHE A 145 -16.96 1.19 7.13
C PHE A 145 -18.37 0.85 6.59
N ALA A 146 -18.85 -0.34 6.94
CA ALA A 146 -20.16 -0.83 6.54
C ALA A 146 -21.27 -0.01 7.20
N GLU A 147 -22.42 0.06 6.53
CA GLU A 147 -23.60 0.72 7.08
C GLU A 147 -24.01 0.10 8.43
N GLY A 148 -24.30 0.97 9.41
CA GLY A 148 -24.65 0.58 10.77
C GLY A 148 -23.48 0.06 11.62
N ALA A 149 -22.23 0.19 11.15
CA ALA A 149 -21.06 -0.04 11.99
C ALA A 149 -20.88 1.08 13.03
N ASP A 150 -20.23 0.74 14.14
CA ASP A 150 -19.63 1.75 15.02
C ASP A 150 -18.29 2.16 14.39
N ASP A 151 -18.26 3.31 13.73
CA ASP A 151 -17.09 3.80 13.00
C ASP A 151 -15.86 3.95 13.90
N GLN A 152 -16.04 4.33 15.16
CA GLN A 152 -14.93 4.51 16.09
C GLN A 152 -14.35 3.15 16.49
N ALA A 153 -15.18 2.21 16.92
CA ALA A 153 -14.73 0.86 17.26
C ALA A 153 -14.13 0.12 16.04
N SER A 154 -14.68 0.37 14.85
CA SER A 154 -14.18 -0.20 13.60
C SER A 154 -12.81 0.36 13.22
N ALA A 155 -12.61 1.68 13.36
CA ALA A 155 -11.33 2.32 13.14
C ALA A 155 -10.26 1.84 14.12
N GLU A 156 -10.64 1.64 15.39
CA GLU A 156 -9.80 1.03 16.41
C GLU A 156 -9.37 -0.39 16.04
N CYS A 157 -10.31 -1.24 15.62
CA CYS A 157 -10.04 -2.60 15.19
C CYS A 157 -9.05 -2.65 14.00
N VAL A 158 -9.25 -1.79 12.99
CA VAL A 158 -8.33 -1.72 11.84
C VAL A 158 -6.95 -1.23 12.28
N ALA A 159 -6.87 -0.16 13.10
CA ALA A 159 -5.60 0.37 13.58
C ALA A 159 -4.80 -0.67 14.37
N ASP A 160 -5.46 -1.43 15.23
CA ASP A 160 -4.84 -2.51 16.01
C ASP A 160 -4.28 -3.61 15.11
N LYS A 161 -5.04 -4.01 14.07
CA LYS A 161 -4.54 -4.97 13.07
C LYS A 161 -3.35 -4.42 12.28
N LEU A 162 -3.32 -3.14 11.95
CA LEU A 162 -2.19 -2.51 11.24
C LEU A 162 -0.94 -2.38 12.12
N LEU A 163 -1.09 -2.08 13.41
CA LEU A 163 0.02 -2.12 14.37
C LEU A 163 0.57 -3.52 14.53
N ALA A 164 -0.31 -4.52 14.71
CA ALA A 164 0.09 -5.93 14.79
C ALA A 164 0.79 -6.39 13.50
N LEU A 165 0.31 -5.96 12.34
CA LEU A 165 0.99 -6.20 11.07
C LEU A 165 2.37 -5.55 11.05
N SER A 166 2.49 -4.26 11.42
CA SER A 166 3.77 -3.55 11.50
C SER A 166 4.78 -4.28 12.41
N ASP A 167 4.33 -4.78 13.56
CA ASP A 167 5.15 -5.55 14.50
C ASP A 167 5.52 -6.95 13.99
N ARG A 168 4.66 -7.56 13.17
CA ARG A 168 4.98 -8.82 12.51
C ARG A 168 6.03 -8.58 11.43
N LEU A 169 5.82 -7.58 10.57
CA LEU A 169 6.71 -7.23 9.44
C LEU A 169 8.12 -6.83 9.88
N SER A 170 8.28 -6.24 11.07
CA SER A 170 9.61 -5.88 11.60
C SER A 170 10.50 -7.08 11.94
N ARG A 171 9.95 -8.29 12.02
CA ARG A 171 10.68 -9.51 12.43
C ARG A 171 11.38 -10.24 11.29
N PHE A 172 11.11 -9.85 10.04
CA PHE A 172 11.61 -10.57 8.88
C PHE A 172 12.70 -9.79 8.18
N SER A 173 13.61 -10.53 7.55
CA SER A 173 14.67 -9.95 6.73
C SER A 173 14.08 -9.28 5.48
N ASP A 174 14.84 -8.35 4.90
CA ASP A 174 14.47 -7.70 3.64
C ASP A 174 14.34 -8.72 2.49
N GLU A 175 15.17 -9.77 2.50
CA GLU A 175 15.10 -10.87 1.55
C GLU A 175 13.78 -11.66 1.67
N ASP A 176 13.36 -11.96 2.91
CA ASP A 176 12.10 -12.66 3.18
C ASP A 176 10.89 -11.80 2.82
N MET A 177 10.96 -10.49 3.07
CA MET A 177 9.95 -9.53 2.64
C MET A 177 9.80 -9.56 1.12
N ILE A 178 10.89 -9.48 0.35
CA ILE A 178 10.85 -9.49 -1.13
C ILE A 178 10.25 -10.80 -1.67
N LYS A 179 10.68 -11.94 -1.11
CA LYS A 179 10.21 -13.27 -1.52
C LYS A 179 8.79 -13.57 -1.04
N ALA A 180 8.27 -12.78 -0.11
CA ALA A 180 7.10 -13.12 0.69
C ALA A 180 7.23 -14.55 1.29
N SER A 181 8.45 -14.97 1.65
CA SER A 181 8.74 -16.29 2.19
C SER A 181 8.35 -16.37 3.67
N GLY A 182 7.77 -17.52 4.05
CA GLY A 182 7.17 -17.70 5.37
C GLY A 182 5.76 -17.12 5.38
N ILE A 183 4.79 -17.94 4.98
CA ILE A 183 3.35 -17.64 4.91
C ILE A 183 2.96 -16.73 6.09
N TRP A 184 2.71 -15.45 5.81
CA TRP A 184 2.69 -14.42 6.84
C TRP A 184 1.45 -14.41 7.72
#